data_AF-A0A1X4N8Z4-F1
#
_entry.id   AF-A0A1X4N8Z4-F1
#
_cell.length_a   1.000
_cell.length_b   1.000
_cell.length_c   1.000
_cell.angle_alpha   90.00
_cell.angle_beta   90.00
_cell.angle_gamma   90.00
#
_symmetry.space_group_name_H-M   'P 1'
#
loop_
_entity.id
_entity.type
_entity.pdbx_description
1 polymer ?
#
loop_
_entity_poly.entity_id
_entity_poly.type
_entity_poly.pdbx_seq_one_letter_code
_entity_poly.pdbx_strand_id
1 'polypeptide(L)'
;MDRRYRVQRRVLIRAYQKYLASERAFEDARRSALMWFPGMDTRHIEPIGNPGSLIRQLYDRRERAIARLRLAQKALDDAQSRLTRRRSHQVLLITR
;
A
#
# COMPACT_ATOMS: atom_id res chain seq x y z
N MET A 1 -7.35 -17.72 -16.96
CA MET A 1 -7.04 -16.83 -15.82
C MET A 1 -8.34 -16.22 -15.29
N ASP A 2 -8.66 -16.39 -14.01
CA ASP A 2 -9.93 -15.93 -13.41
C ASP A 2 -10.07 -14.39 -13.49
N ARG A 3 -11.25 -13.91 -13.89
CA ARG A 3 -11.59 -12.48 -13.98
C ARG A 3 -11.37 -11.78 -12.64
N ARG A 4 -11.71 -12.43 -11.52
CA ARG A 4 -11.58 -11.85 -10.17
C ARG A 4 -10.11 -11.62 -9.80
N TYR A 5 -9.23 -12.58 -10.08
CA TYR A 5 -7.79 -12.45 -9.86
C TYR A 5 -7.18 -11.29 -10.66
N ARG A 6 -7.54 -11.15 -11.94
CA ARG A 6 -7.07 -10.03 -12.79
C ARG A 6 -7.53 -8.67 -12.28
N VAL A 7 -8.76 -8.56 -11.77
CA VAL A 7 -9.27 -7.33 -11.15
C VAL A 7 -8.46 -6.99 -9.90
N GLN A 8 -8.25 -7.94 -8.99
CA GLN A 8 -7.48 -7.70 -7.77
C GLN A 8 -6.02 -7.30 -8.07
N ARG A 9 -5.40 -7.90 -9.08
CA ARG A 9 -4.06 -7.51 -9.51
C ARG A 9 -4.00 -6.06 -10.00
N ARG A 10 -5.00 -5.60 -10.75
CA ARG A 10 -5.11 -4.19 -11.18
C ARG A 10 -5.34 -3.25 -9.99
N VAL A 11 -6.16 -3.66 -9.02
CA VAL A 11 -6.39 -2.89 -7.79
C VAL A 11 -5.08 -2.74 -7.01
N LEU A 12 -4.31 -3.82 -6.85
CA LEU A 12 -3.01 -3.81 -6.18
C LEU A 12 -2.03 -2.84 -6.85
N ILE A 13 -1.89 -2.89 -8.18
CA ILE A 13 -1.01 -1.97 -8.92
C ILE A 13 -1.40 -0.51 -8.68
N ARG A 14 -2.70 -0.19 -8.75
CA ARG A 14 -3.19 1.18 -8.50
C ARG A 14 -2.98 1.61 -7.04
N ALA A 15 -3.16 0.71 -6.08
CA ALA A 15 -2.91 0.98 -4.67
C ALA A 15 -1.42 1.26 -4.43
N TYR A 16 -0.54 0.49 -5.05
CA TYR A 16 0.91 0.66 -4.96
C TYR A 16 1.37 2.00 -5.58
N GLN A 17 0.85 2.36 -6.76
CA GLN A 17 1.12 3.67 -7.37
C GLN A 17 0.67 4.83 -6.47
N LYS A 18 -0.51 4.73 -5.85
CA LYS A 18 -1.00 5.75 -4.91
C LYS A 18 -0.12 5.84 -3.66
N TYR A 19 0.35 4.71 -3.13
CA TYR A 19 1.29 4.67 -2.03
C TYR A 19 2.60 5.39 -2.39
N LEU A 20 3.22 5.06 -3.53
CA LEU A 20 4.45 5.71 -3.97
C LEU A 20 4.28 7.23 -4.14
N ALA A 21 3.14 7.67 -4.68
CA ALA A 21 2.84 9.09 -4.83
C ALA A 21 2.68 9.80 -3.47
N SER A 22 2.01 9.17 -2.49
CA SER A 22 1.88 9.75 -1.16
C SER A 22 3.19 9.74 -0.38
N GLU A 23 4.03 8.71 -0.55
CA GLU A 23 5.33 8.62 0.10
C GLU A 23 6.23 9.76 -0.35
N ARG A 24 6.33 9.97 -1.67
CA ARG A 24 7.13 11.06 -2.26
C ARG A 24 6.67 12.42 -1.76
N ALA A 25 5.35 12.68 -1.82
CA ALA A 25 4.81 13.95 -1.36
C ALA A 25 5.10 14.21 0.13
N PHE A 26 5.01 13.18 0.97
CA PHE A 26 5.36 13.30 2.39
C PHE A 26 6.85 13.55 2.60
N GLU A 27 7.73 12.79 1.93
CA GLU A 27 9.19 12.98 2.03
C GLU A 27 9.66 14.33 1.51
N ASP A 28 9.03 14.86 0.46
CA ASP A 28 9.34 16.19 -0.08
C ASP A 28 8.96 17.28 0.91
N ALA A 29 7.76 17.18 1.50
CA ALA A 29 7.32 18.12 2.54
C ALA A 29 8.18 18.00 3.81
N ARG A 30 8.55 16.78 4.21
CA ARG A 30 9.44 16.51 5.33
C ARG A 30 10.81 17.16 5.11
N ARG A 31 11.43 16.92 3.96
CA ARG A 31 12.72 17.53 3.61
C ARG A 31 12.65 19.05 3.61
N SER A 32 11.59 19.60 3.02
CA SER A 32 11.37 21.05 2.98
C SER A 32 11.23 21.62 4.39
N ALA A 33 10.47 20.97 5.27
CA ALA A 33 10.29 21.39 6.65
C ALA A 33 11.60 21.37 7.45
N LEU A 34 12.43 20.33 7.26
CA LEU A 34 13.72 20.21 7.94
C LEU A 34 14.72 21.30 7.53
N MET A 35 14.61 21.88 6.33
CA MET A 35 15.45 23.03 5.92
C MET A 35 15.21 24.27 6.79
N TRP A 36 14.03 24.41 7.42
CA TRP A 36 13.72 25.53 8.32
C TRP A 36 14.32 25.36 9.72
N PHE A 37 14.85 24.18 10.06
CA PHE A 37 15.42 23.87 11.36
C PHE A 37 16.88 23.37 11.25
N PRO A 38 17.83 24.23 10.83
CA PRO A 38 19.22 23.84 10.68
C PRO A 38 19.82 23.41 12.03
N GLY A 39 20.48 22.26 12.06
CA GLY A 39 21.18 21.73 13.25
C GLY A 39 20.36 20.81 14.16
N MET A 40 19.09 20.55 13.85
CA MET A 40 18.29 19.56 14.59
C MET A 40 18.73 18.14 14.19
N ASP A 41 19.03 17.25 15.15
CA ASP A 41 19.32 15.83 14.86
C ASP A 41 18.01 15.10 14.53
N THR A 42 17.72 15.00 13.24
CA THR A 42 16.48 14.40 12.72
C THR A 42 16.51 12.87 12.71
N ARG A 43 17.58 12.22 13.18
CA ARG A 43 17.69 10.75 13.14
C ARG A 43 16.68 10.03 14.02
N HIS A 44 16.09 10.73 14.99
CA HIS A 44 15.17 10.14 15.98
C HIS A 44 13.81 10.85 16.04
N ILE A 45 13.56 11.84 15.17
CA ILE A 45 12.33 12.63 15.19
C ILE A 45 11.63 12.47 13.85
N GLU A 46 10.45 11.86 13.87
CA GLU A 46 9.54 11.87 12.73
C GLU A 46 8.65 13.11 12.88
N PRO A 47 8.82 14.17 12.06
CA PRO A 47 7.97 15.34 12.14
C PRO A 47 6.60 14.98 11.57
N ILE A 48 5.74 14.41 12.42
CA ILE A 48 4.36 14.06 12.08
C ILE A 48 3.51 15.33 11.83
N GLY A 49 4.01 16.50 12.27
CA GLY A 49 3.36 17.80 12.17
C GLY A 49 2.20 17.93 13.16
N ASN A 50 1.82 19.17 13.51
CA ASN A 50 0.63 19.41 14.33
C ASN A 50 -0.64 19.02 13.55
N PRO A 51 -1.72 18.60 14.25
CA PRO A 51 -3.05 18.44 13.65
C PRO A 51 -3.44 19.65 12.78
N GLY A 52 -3.96 19.39 11.58
CA GLY A 52 -4.34 20.44 10.62
C GLY A 52 -3.19 20.96 9.74
N SER A 53 -1.92 20.75 10.10
CA SER A 53 -0.77 21.14 9.26
C SER A 53 -0.71 20.34 7.94
N LEU A 54 -0.09 20.93 6.92
CA LEU A 54 0.11 20.26 5.63
C LEU A 54 0.90 18.94 5.78
N ILE A 55 1.95 18.94 6.60
CA ILE A 55 2.75 17.74 6.89
C ILE A 55 1.89 16.63 7.50
N ARG A 56 1.03 16.97 8.46
CA ARG A 56 0.09 16.03 9.06
C ARG A 56 -0.91 15.47 8.06
N GLN A 57 -1.45 16.32 7.17
CA GLN A 57 -2.35 15.86 6.10
C GLN A 57 -1.67 14.88 5.14
N LEU A 58 -0.40 15.13 4.81
CA LEU A 58 0.41 14.26 3.96
C LEU A 58 0.75 12.94 4.66
N TYR A 59 1.08 12.98 5.95
CA TYR A 59 1.24 11.81 6.81
C TYR A 59 -0.04 10.95 6.82
N ASP A 60 -1.19 11.55 7.12
CA ASP A 60 -2.47 10.83 7.16
C ASP A 60 -2.86 10.27 5.78
N ARG A 61 -2.48 10.95 4.69
CA ARG A 61 -2.68 10.47 3.32
C ARG A 61 -1.80 9.27 3.01
N ARG A 62 -0.53 9.29 3.44
CA ARG A 62 0.41 8.17 3.35
C ARG A 62 -0.11 6.95 4.12
N GLU A 63 -0.50 7.13 5.39
CA GLU A 63 -1.01 6.03 6.22
C GLU A 63 -2.26 5.39 5.60
N ARG A 64 -3.18 6.20 5.07
CA ARG A 64 -4.35 5.69 4.34
C ARG A 64 -3.96 4.95 3.06
N ALA A 65 -2.89 5.35 2.37
CA ALA A 65 -2.41 4.65 1.18
C ALA A 65 -1.76 3.31 1.53
N ILE A 66 -0.96 3.25 2.60
CA ILE A 66 -0.38 2.01 3.14
C ILE A 66 -1.48 1.03 3.54
N ALA A 67 -2.49 1.48 4.28
CA ALA A 67 -3.62 0.64 4.68
C ALA A 67 -4.35 0.04 3.46
N ARG A 68 -4.61 0.86 2.43
CA ARG A 68 -5.23 0.39 1.17
C ARG A 68 -4.35 -0.59 0.41
N LEU A 69 -3.04 -0.39 0.40
CA LEU A 69 -2.09 -1.30 -0.24
C LEU A 69 -2.12 -2.68 0.45
N ARG A 70 -2.08 -2.71 1.79
CA ARG A 70 -2.16 -3.94 2.59
C ARG A 70 -3.48 -4.70 2.34
N LEU A 71 -4.60 -3.98 2.28
CA LEU A 71 -5.90 -4.57 1.94
C LEU A 71 -5.90 -5.17 0.52
N ALA A 72 -5.31 -4.48 -0.45
CA ALA A 72 -5.24 -4.96 -1.83
C ALA A 72 -4.33 -6.20 -1.96
N GLN A 73 -3.24 -6.27 -1.21
CA GLN A 73 -2.38 -7.46 -1.12
C GLN A 73 -3.18 -8.66 -0.61
N LYS A 74 -3.82 -8.51 0.56
CA LYS A 74 -4.66 -9.57 1.14
C LYS A 74 -5.76 -10.04 0.18
N ALA A 75 -6.42 -9.12 -0.51
CA ALA A 75 -7.48 -9.46 -1.47
C ALA A 75 -6.97 -10.24 -2.69
N LEU A 76 -5.73 -9.98 -3.14
CA LEU A 76 -5.10 -10.74 -4.21
C LEU A 76 -4.72 -12.14 -3.73
N ASP A 77 -4.13 -12.27 -2.54
CA ASP A 77 -3.74 -13.55 -1.94
C ASP A 77 -4.95 -14.47 -1.73
N ASP A 78 -6.05 -13.90 -1.26
CA ASP A 78 -7.32 -14.60 -1.12
C ASP A 78 -7.88 -15.05 -2.48
N ALA A 79 -7.75 -14.22 -3.52
CA ALA A 79 -8.18 -14.57 -4.87
C ALA A 79 -7.31 -15.68 -5.47
N GLN A 80 -5.99 -15.66 -5.19
CA GLN A 80 -5.05 -16.69 -5.59
C GLN A 80 -5.39 -18.03 -4.91
N SER A 81 -5.59 -18.01 -3.59
CA SER A 81 -5.94 -19.19 -2.81
C SER A 81 -7.22 -19.86 -3.30
N ARG A 82 -8.24 -19.04 -3.64
CA ARG A 82 -9.50 -19.54 -4.25
C ARG A 82 -9.28 -20.16 -5.62
N LEU A 83 -8.44 -19.56 -6.46
CA LEU A 83 -8.12 -20.09 -7.79
C LEU A 83 -7.39 -21.44 -7.68
N THR A 84 -6.42 -21.55 -6.78
CA THR A 84 -5.69 -22.79 -6.52
C THR A 84 -6.62 -23.88 -6.01
N ARG A 85 -7.47 -23.57 -5.01
CA ARG A 85 -8.46 -24.53 -4.48
C ARG A 85 -9.41 -25.05 -5.55
N ARG A 86 -9.91 -24.18 -6.44
CA ARG A 86 -10.78 -24.59 -7.56
C ARG A 86 -10.07 -25.54 -8.52
N ARG A 87 -8.78 -25.29 -8.83
CA ARG A 87 -7.99 -26.15 -9.70
C ARG A 87 -7.74 -27.54 -9.10
N SER A 88 -7.48 -27.63 -7.79
CA SER A 88 -7.30 -28.92 -7.13
C SER A 88 -8.60 -29.72 -6.99
N HIS A 89 -9.77 -29.07 -6.90
CA HIS A 89 -11.07 -29.76 -6.94
C HIS A 89 -11.50 -30.18 -8.35
N GLN A 90 -10.81 -29.74 -9.40
CA GLN A 90 -11.07 -30.13 -10.80
C GLN A 90 -10.21 -31.33 -11.26
N VAL A 91 -9.37 -31.90 -10.39
CA VAL A 91 -8.69 -33.16 -10.66
C VAL A 91 -9.59 -34.30 -10.20
N LEU A 92 -10.33 -34.90 -11.15
CA LEU A 92 -11.10 -36.12 -10.94
C LEU A 92 -10.21 -37.34 -11.22
N LEU A 93 -10.21 -38.30 -10.28
CA LEU A 93 -9.55 -39.59 -10.40
C LEU A 93 -10.07 -40.36 -11.62
N ILE A 94 -9.15 -40.91 -12.41
CA ILE A 94 -9.39 -42.10 -13.23
C ILE A 94 -8.54 -43.22 -12.64
N THR A 95 -9.18 -44.12 -11.91
CA THR A 95 -8.64 -45.44 -11.60
C THR A 95 -9.66 -46.46 -12.07
N ARG A 96 -9.21 -47.39 -12.92
CA ARG A 96 -10.00 -48.50 -13.48
C ARG A 96 -10.33 -49.54 -12.42
#